data_AF-A0A5M4D187-F1
#
_entry.id   AF-A0A5M4D187-F1
#
_cell.length_a   1.000
_cell.length_b   1.000
_cell.length_c   1.000
_cell.angle_alpha   90.00
_cell.angle_beta   90.00
_cell.angle_gamma   90.00
#
_symmetry.space_group_name_H-M   'P 1'
#
loop_
_entity.id
_entity.type
_entity.pdbx_description
1 polymer ?
#
loop_
_entity_poly.entity_id
_entity_poly.type
_entity_poly.pdbx_seq_one_letter_code
_entity_poly.pdbx_strand_id
1 'polypeptide(L)'
;MPRAVLCPYCGTVSGAVLRCTGCGGHLDALSRQATQNAMGPWYVRDEQQPHKPGCSYETLCKLCEQGKVTSQSVLRGPTTGQFWMLARRVPGIAHRLGMCHSCQAPAKPDEYACRACGALFTGERDRQHLGLGPIRPLPGQESPEMVAARLSVKMPEPPVPVPGAARNGANAGVNGTPTPVAAGAESERLRRVEKRVVGLRSQLVGSLCANIVLAAAMVVAVTLLATRPNDAPIAMHEPPVRDPLYVGPGTLPDDTVDTLPDQSGTDDLEPAESEEVAPVTDAVPTPDPGKADPLQDATPAAPDRELDITLMSWTDAEAWLRSQIDESDATSIRRGLGMLSDYETANGLPEEGVQLRRAWEFRLEQLRLQGLP
;
A
#
# COMPACT_ATOMS: atom_id res chain seq x y z
N MET A 1 4.13 -39.72 -2.77
CA MET A 1 3.12 -38.83 -3.39
C MET A 1 3.80 -37.50 -3.71
N PRO A 2 3.72 -37.00 -4.96
CA PRO A 2 4.29 -35.69 -5.30
C PRO A 2 3.60 -34.59 -4.47
N ARG A 3 4.40 -33.67 -3.91
CA ARG A 3 3.87 -32.53 -3.16
C ARG A 3 3.27 -31.54 -4.16
N ALA A 4 1.97 -31.31 -4.06
CA ALA A 4 1.30 -30.26 -4.81
C ALA A 4 1.87 -28.89 -4.41
N VAL A 5 2.25 -28.06 -5.39
CA VAL A 5 2.77 -26.70 -5.16
C VAL A 5 1.76 -25.69 -5.68
N LEU A 6 1.24 -24.84 -4.80
CA LEU A 6 0.33 -23.77 -5.18
C LEU A 6 1.10 -22.63 -5.88
N CYS A 7 0.67 -22.23 -7.07
CA CYS A 7 1.28 -21.09 -7.76
C CYS A 7 0.89 -19.77 -7.09
N PRO A 8 1.86 -18.95 -6.64
CA PRO A 8 1.56 -17.67 -5.97
C PRO A 8 1.06 -16.58 -6.93
N TYR A 9 1.01 -16.84 -8.24
CA TYR A 9 0.65 -15.86 -9.27
C TYR A 9 -0.79 -15.99 -9.76
N CYS A 10 -1.29 -17.22 -9.88
CA CYS A 10 -2.62 -17.48 -10.42
C CYS A 10 -3.47 -18.41 -9.54
N GLY A 11 -2.90 -18.95 -8.46
CA GLY A 11 -3.60 -19.88 -7.57
C GLY A 11 -3.76 -21.30 -8.13
N THR A 12 -3.31 -21.60 -9.35
CA THR A 12 -3.35 -22.97 -9.89
C THR A 12 -2.41 -23.89 -9.10
N VAL A 13 -2.91 -25.06 -8.73
CA VAL A 13 -2.09 -26.13 -8.14
C VAL A 13 -1.25 -26.77 -9.25
N SER A 14 0.07 -26.70 -9.12
CA SER A 14 1.01 -27.26 -10.07
C SER A 14 1.66 -28.52 -9.50
N GLY A 15 1.77 -29.56 -10.33
CA GLY A 15 2.64 -30.72 -10.05
C GLY A 15 4.11 -30.45 -10.38
N ALA A 16 4.39 -29.39 -11.17
CA ALA A 16 5.74 -29.02 -11.57
C ALA A 16 6.37 -28.03 -10.58
N VAL A 17 7.64 -28.29 -10.21
CA VAL A 17 8.38 -27.52 -9.20
C VAL A 17 8.94 -26.20 -9.73
N LEU A 18 9.20 -26.10 -11.05
CA LEU A 18 9.92 -24.96 -11.65
C LEU A 18 9.02 -23.92 -12.32
N ARG A 19 7.91 -24.35 -12.95
CA ARG A 19 6.97 -23.47 -13.65
C ARG A 19 5.53 -23.87 -13.34
N CYS A 20 4.64 -22.89 -13.28
CA CYS A 20 3.21 -23.13 -13.18
C CYS A 20 2.65 -23.61 -14.53
N THR A 21 1.86 -24.67 -14.52
CA THR A 21 1.15 -25.18 -15.71
C THR A 21 0.02 -24.27 -16.19
N GLY A 22 -0.54 -23.45 -15.30
CA GLY A 22 -1.61 -22.50 -15.63
C GLY A 22 -1.10 -21.23 -16.29
N CYS A 23 -0.21 -20.48 -15.60
CA CYS A 23 0.24 -19.17 -16.08
C CYS A 23 1.67 -19.15 -16.66
N GLY A 24 2.40 -20.27 -16.66
CA GLY A 24 3.80 -20.35 -17.12
C GLY A 24 4.82 -19.66 -16.19
N GLY A 25 4.37 -19.05 -15.10
CA GLY A 25 5.21 -18.31 -14.15
C GLY A 25 6.24 -19.20 -13.45
N HIS A 26 7.44 -18.65 -13.24
CA HIS A 26 8.56 -19.34 -12.60
C HIS A 26 8.38 -19.45 -11.08
N LEU A 27 8.53 -20.65 -10.53
CA LEU A 27 8.31 -20.94 -9.11
C LEU A 27 9.62 -20.97 -8.30
N ASP A 28 10.71 -20.39 -8.80
CA ASP A 28 11.96 -20.26 -8.05
C ASP A 28 11.90 -19.08 -7.05
N ALA A 29 12.84 -19.06 -6.10
CA ALA A 29 12.84 -18.06 -5.02
C ALA A 29 13.06 -16.62 -5.52
N LEU A 30 13.85 -16.43 -6.57
CA LEU A 30 14.13 -15.10 -7.12
C LEU A 30 12.91 -14.56 -7.86
N SER A 31 12.24 -15.41 -8.65
CA SER A 31 11.00 -15.04 -9.33
C SER A 31 9.89 -14.69 -8.33
N ARG A 32 9.79 -15.42 -7.21
CA ARG A 32 8.85 -15.07 -6.12
C ARG A 32 9.18 -13.70 -5.51
N GLN A 33 10.44 -13.44 -5.19
CA GLN A 33 10.87 -12.14 -4.64
C GLN A 33 10.61 -11.01 -5.64
N ALA A 34 10.90 -11.24 -6.91
CA ALA A 34 10.68 -10.27 -7.98
C ALA A 34 9.20 -9.90 -8.10
N THR A 35 8.31 -10.90 -8.11
CA THR A 35 6.88 -10.65 -8.10
C THR A 35 6.44 -9.96 -6.83
N GLN A 36 6.92 -10.39 -5.65
CA GLN A 36 6.57 -9.74 -4.40
C GLN A 36 6.95 -8.25 -4.43
N ASN A 37 8.13 -7.89 -4.93
CA ASN A 37 8.56 -6.50 -5.09
C ASN A 37 7.66 -5.72 -6.05
N ALA A 38 7.19 -6.37 -7.12
CA ALA A 38 6.29 -5.79 -8.10
C ALA A 38 4.82 -5.73 -7.64
N MET A 39 4.45 -6.45 -6.56
CA MET A 39 3.08 -6.43 -6.03
C MET A 39 2.74 -5.06 -5.47
N GLY A 40 1.48 -4.66 -5.65
CA GLY A 40 0.96 -3.39 -5.16
C GLY A 40 -0.56 -3.30 -5.31
N PRO A 41 -1.14 -2.12 -5.06
CA PRO A 41 -2.59 -1.97 -4.90
C PRO A 41 -3.34 -1.89 -6.23
N TRP A 42 -2.63 -1.91 -7.37
CA TRP A 42 -3.20 -1.69 -8.68
C TRP A 42 -3.51 -3.00 -9.40
N TYR A 43 -4.74 -3.17 -9.86
CA TYR A 43 -5.18 -4.35 -10.60
C TYR A 43 -5.48 -3.96 -12.05
N VAL A 44 -4.99 -4.77 -12.99
CA VAL A 44 -5.34 -4.72 -14.40
C VAL A 44 -6.29 -5.88 -14.65
N ARG A 45 -7.49 -5.60 -15.18
CA ARG A 45 -8.43 -6.67 -15.54
C ARG A 45 -7.88 -7.42 -16.76
N ASP A 46 -7.65 -8.71 -16.56
CA ASP A 46 -7.23 -9.65 -17.59
C ASP A 46 -8.11 -10.89 -17.47
N GLU A 47 -8.90 -11.18 -18.50
CA GLU A 47 -9.85 -12.31 -18.49
C GLU A 47 -9.14 -13.66 -18.59
N GLN A 48 -7.93 -13.68 -19.15
CA GLN A 48 -7.10 -14.89 -19.20
C GLN A 48 -6.37 -15.13 -17.86
N GLN A 49 -6.20 -14.08 -17.05
CA GLN A 49 -5.49 -14.14 -15.77
C GLN A 49 -6.31 -13.45 -14.64
N PRO A 50 -7.52 -13.93 -14.31
CA PRO A 50 -8.42 -13.25 -13.38
C PRO A 50 -7.89 -13.19 -11.94
N HIS A 51 -6.97 -14.10 -11.58
CA HIS A 51 -6.38 -14.21 -10.26
C HIS A 51 -4.99 -13.59 -10.15
N LYS A 52 -4.57 -12.82 -11.16
CA LYS A 52 -3.26 -12.16 -11.12
C LYS A 52 -3.18 -11.19 -9.95
N PRO A 53 -2.09 -11.22 -9.16
CA PRO A 53 -1.93 -10.26 -8.07
C PRO A 53 -1.86 -8.83 -8.62
N GLY A 54 -2.26 -7.88 -7.79
CA GLY A 54 -2.07 -6.46 -8.08
C GLY A 54 -0.58 -6.12 -8.24
N CYS A 55 -0.29 -5.00 -8.89
CA CYS A 55 1.03 -4.49 -9.19
C CYS A 55 1.28 -3.12 -8.56
N SER A 56 2.54 -2.73 -8.44
CA SER A 56 2.95 -1.42 -7.94
C SER A 56 2.66 -0.33 -8.98
N TYR A 57 2.58 0.93 -8.54
CA TYR A 57 2.39 2.07 -9.43
C TYR A 57 3.51 2.17 -10.47
N GLU A 58 4.75 1.92 -10.08
CA GLU A 58 5.92 1.92 -10.97
C GLU A 58 5.82 0.83 -12.04
N THR A 59 5.33 -0.36 -11.65
CA THR A 59 5.08 -1.45 -12.58
C THR A 59 3.99 -1.07 -13.57
N LEU A 60 2.91 -0.46 -13.09
CA LEU A 60 1.81 0.01 -13.94
C LEU A 60 2.28 1.11 -14.93
N CYS A 61 3.12 2.05 -14.50
CA CYS A 61 3.73 3.05 -15.39
C CYS A 61 4.55 2.38 -16.51
N LYS A 62 5.41 1.40 -16.18
CA LYS A 62 6.16 0.64 -17.18
C LYS A 62 5.24 -0.09 -18.16
N LEU A 63 4.12 -0.63 -17.69
CA LEU A 63 3.13 -1.28 -18.57
C LEU A 63 2.45 -0.27 -19.51
N CYS A 64 2.22 0.97 -19.07
CA CYS A 64 1.72 2.05 -19.92
C CYS A 64 2.76 2.45 -20.97
N GLU A 65 4.03 2.62 -20.58
CA GLU A 65 5.15 2.93 -21.50
C GLU A 65 5.35 1.83 -22.56
N GLN A 66 5.17 0.56 -22.17
CA GLN A 66 5.23 -0.58 -23.08
C GLN A 66 3.99 -0.75 -23.96
N GLY A 67 2.95 0.07 -23.78
CA GLY A 67 1.68 -0.06 -24.50
C GLY A 67 0.84 -1.29 -24.13
N LYS A 68 1.22 -2.03 -23.08
CA LYS A 68 0.45 -3.19 -22.58
C LYS A 68 -0.82 -2.75 -21.86
N VAL A 69 -0.77 -1.59 -21.22
CA VAL A 69 -1.96 -0.90 -20.69
C VAL A 69 -2.28 0.24 -21.64
N THR A 70 -3.47 0.20 -22.23
CA THR A 70 -3.96 1.20 -23.18
C THR A 70 -5.04 2.07 -22.53
N SER A 71 -5.49 3.12 -23.22
CA SER A 71 -6.59 3.97 -22.76
C SER A 71 -7.92 3.23 -22.53
N GLN A 72 -8.10 2.06 -23.16
CA GLN A 72 -9.29 1.21 -23.03
C GLN A 72 -9.12 0.09 -21.99
N SER A 73 -7.92 -0.13 -21.46
CA SER A 73 -7.70 -1.13 -20.40
C SER A 73 -8.55 -0.80 -19.17
N VAL A 74 -9.05 -1.83 -18.49
CA VAL A 74 -9.85 -1.67 -17.27
C VAL A 74 -8.95 -1.89 -16.06
N LEU A 75 -8.89 -0.89 -15.18
CA LEU A 75 -8.01 -0.82 -14.03
C LEU A 75 -8.82 -0.65 -12.73
N ARG A 76 -8.24 -1.05 -11.61
CA ARG A 76 -8.75 -0.80 -10.25
C ARG A 76 -7.57 -0.43 -9.35
N GLY A 77 -7.73 0.53 -8.45
CA GLY A 77 -6.68 0.89 -7.50
C GLY A 77 -7.11 1.91 -6.45
N PRO A 78 -6.15 2.46 -5.69
CA PRO A 78 -6.43 3.40 -4.59
C PRO A 78 -7.21 4.64 -5.06
N THR A 79 -6.81 5.23 -6.19
CA THR A 79 -7.44 6.46 -6.69
C THR A 79 -8.79 6.23 -7.37
N THR A 80 -9.19 4.98 -7.60
CA THR A 80 -10.50 4.62 -8.14
C THR A 80 -11.51 4.29 -7.04
N GLY A 81 -11.14 4.42 -5.76
CA GLY A 81 -11.98 3.98 -4.65
C GLY A 81 -12.25 2.47 -4.69
N GLN A 82 -11.30 1.69 -5.23
CA GLN A 82 -11.44 0.24 -5.46
C GLN A 82 -12.53 -0.16 -6.48
N PHE A 83 -13.05 0.77 -7.28
CA PHE A 83 -13.92 0.43 -8.42
C PHE A 83 -13.13 0.16 -9.70
N TRP A 84 -13.68 -0.68 -10.59
CA TRP A 84 -13.15 -0.88 -11.93
C TRP A 84 -13.47 0.32 -12.83
N MET A 85 -12.46 0.86 -13.50
CA MET A 85 -12.58 2.04 -14.36
C MET A 85 -11.70 1.90 -15.62
N LEU A 86 -12.10 2.56 -16.71
CA LEU A 86 -11.23 2.67 -17.90
C LEU A 86 -9.99 3.50 -17.57
N ALA A 87 -8.82 3.06 -18.03
CA ALA A 87 -7.54 3.67 -17.71
C ALA A 87 -7.46 5.16 -18.05
N ARG A 88 -8.12 5.61 -19.14
CA ARG A 88 -8.23 7.04 -19.50
C ARG A 88 -8.96 7.93 -18.48
N ARG A 89 -9.71 7.33 -17.55
CA ARG A 89 -10.45 8.03 -16.48
C ARG A 89 -9.83 7.85 -15.09
N VAL A 90 -8.76 7.08 -14.95
CA VAL A 90 -8.14 6.79 -13.67
C VAL A 90 -7.24 7.96 -13.23
N PRO A 91 -7.51 8.62 -12.08
CA PRO A 91 -6.63 9.66 -11.56
C PRO A 91 -5.23 9.11 -11.27
N GLY A 92 -4.20 9.86 -11.63
CA GLY A 92 -2.81 9.43 -11.50
C GLY A 92 -2.31 8.48 -12.61
N ILE A 93 -3.17 7.89 -13.45
CA ILE A 93 -2.74 6.99 -14.54
C ILE A 93 -3.03 7.56 -15.92
N ALA A 94 -4.18 8.20 -16.13
CA ALA A 94 -4.59 8.68 -17.46
C ALA A 94 -3.54 9.57 -18.15
N HIS A 95 -2.81 10.40 -17.40
CA HIS A 95 -1.77 11.29 -17.95
C HIS A 95 -0.58 10.52 -18.54
N ARG A 96 -0.27 9.32 -18.02
CA ARG A 96 0.73 8.40 -18.59
C ARG A 96 0.30 7.83 -19.95
N LEU A 97 -1.00 7.87 -20.23
CA LEU A 97 -1.61 7.48 -21.51
C LEU A 97 -1.90 8.70 -22.40
N GLY A 98 -1.37 9.87 -22.05
CA GLY A 98 -1.48 11.09 -22.86
C GLY A 98 -2.77 11.89 -22.67
N MET A 99 -3.60 11.58 -21.66
CA MET A 99 -4.93 12.20 -21.48
C MET A 99 -5.20 12.66 -20.04
N CYS A 100 -5.97 13.72 -19.86
CA CYS A 100 -6.44 14.13 -18.54
C CYS A 100 -7.56 13.21 -18.04
N HIS A 101 -7.46 12.71 -16.81
CA HIS A 101 -8.52 11.86 -16.22
C HIS A 101 -9.87 12.57 -16.08
N SER A 102 -9.89 13.89 -15.88
CA SER A 102 -11.10 14.70 -15.67
C SER A 102 -11.71 15.16 -16.99
N CYS A 103 -11.03 16.03 -17.74
CA CYS A 103 -11.58 16.62 -18.97
C CYS A 103 -11.20 15.89 -20.27
N GLN A 104 -10.38 14.84 -20.21
CA GLN A 104 -9.90 14.06 -21.36
C GLN A 104 -9.05 14.86 -22.38
N ALA A 105 -8.68 16.10 -22.07
CA ALA A 105 -7.75 16.88 -22.90
C ALA A 105 -6.36 16.21 -22.95
N PRO A 106 -5.58 16.40 -24.04
CA PRO A 106 -4.21 15.90 -24.12
C PRO A 106 -3.35 16.38 -22.95
N ALA A 107 -2.59 15.46 -22.36
CA ALA A 107 -1.70 15.72 -21.23
C ALA A 107 -0.34 15.06 -21.47
N LYS A 108 0.75 15.68 -21.01
CA LYS A 108 2.07 15.05 -21.07
C LYS A 108 2.26 14.09 -19.89
N PRO A 109 3.02 12.99 -20.04
CA PRO A 109 3.23 12.01 -18.97
C PRO A 109 3.99 12.58 -17.76
N ASP A 110 4.73 13.67 -17.92
CA ASP A 110 5.51 14.29 -16.83
C ASP A 110 4.89 15.60 -16.30
N GLU A 111 3.66 15.92 -16.73
CA GLU A 111 2.93 17.06 -16.16
C GLU A 111 2.46 16.76 -14.73
N TYR A 112 2.46 17.78 -13.87
CA TYR A 112 1.94 17.68 -12.51
C TYR A 112 0.42 17.90 -12.44
N ALA A 113 -0.13 18.68 -13.37
CA ALA A 113 -1.55 19.00 -13.46
C ALA A 113 -1.97 19.24 -14.90
N CYS A 114 -3.25 19.03 -15.19
CA CYS A 114 -3.83 19.31 -16.50
C CYS A 114 -3.86 20.82 -16.78
N ARG A 115 -3.31 21.24 -17.92
CA ARG A 115 -3.34 22.65 -18.35
C ARG A 115 -4.75 23.17 -18.67
N ALA A 116 -5.68 22.29 -19.04
CA ALA A 116 -7.02 22.69 -19.47
C ALA A 116 -8.00 22.86 -18.30
N CYS A 117 -7.96 21.98 -17.29
CA CYS A 117 -8.92 22.00 -16.16
C CYS A 117 -8.27 22.10 -14.77
N GLY A 118 -6.94 22.10 -14.67
CA GLY A 118 -6.23 22.19 -13.39
C GLY A 118 -6.20 20.89 -12.56
N ALA A 119 -6.78 19.79 -13.04
CA ALA A 119 -6.79 18.53 -12.31
C ALA A 119 -5.37 17.98 -12.06
N LEU A 120 -5.07 17.60 -10.82
CA LEU A 120 -3.75 17.11 -10.39
C LEU A 120 -3.48 15.67 -10.85
N PHE A 121 -2.21 15.36 -11.14
CA PHE A 121 -1.75 14.04 -11.59
C PHE A 121 -0.89 13.34 -10.52
N THR A 122 -1.42 13.23 -9.30
CA THR A 122 -0.74 12.52 -8.21
C THR A 122 -0.92 11.01 -8.35
N GLY A 123 0.19 10.27 -8.40
CA GLY A 123 0.19 8.81 -8.38
C GLY A 123 0.36 8.28 -6.97
N GLU A 124 -0.48 7.34 -6.55
CA GLU A 124 -0.34 6.65 -5.27
C GLU A 124 0.78 5.61 -5.36
N ARG A 125 1.88 5.85 -4.64
CA ARG A 125 3.07 4.97 -4.61
C ARG A 125 3.14 4.12 -3.36
N ASP A 126 2.23 4.31 -2.42
CA ASP A 126 2.29 3.61 -1.15
C ASP A 126 1.98 2.12 -1.29
N ARG A 127 3.01 1.31 -1.04
CA ARG A 127 2.96 -0.15 -1.02
C ARG A 127 2.77 -0.70 0.40
N GLN A 128 3.05 0.09 1.42
CA GLN A 128 3.20 -0.36 2.81
C GLN A 128 1.86 -0.71 3.46
N HIS A 129 0.76 -0.09 3.02
CA HIS A 129 -0.58 -0.35 3.56
C HIS A 129 -1.18 -1.71 3.16
N LEU A 130 -0.48 -2.52 2.35
CA LEU A 130 -0.97 -3.83 1.88
C LEU A 130 -0.42 -5.02 2.66
N GLY A 131 0.33 -4.78 3.75
CA GLY A 131 1.03 -5.85 4.48
C GLY A 131 2.14 -6.53 3.65
N LEU A 132 2.56 -5.90 2.54
CA LEU A 132 3.68 -6.39 1.74
C LEU A 132 4.99 -6.06 2.45
N GLY A 133 5.86 -7.07 2.60
CA GLY A 133 7.19 -6.86 3.16
C GLY A 133 8.03 -5.85 2.36
N PRO A 134 9.10 -5.29 2.96
CA PRO A 134 9.93 -4.29 2.31
C PRO A 134 10.51 -4.82 0.99
N ILE A 135 10.70 -3.93 0.01
CA ILE A 135 11.31 -4.29 -1.28
C ILE A 135 12.72 -4.80 -1.02
N ARG A 136 12.99 -6.05 -1.39
CA ARG A 136 14.33 -6.62 -1.32
C ARG A 136 14.93 -6.60 -2.72
N PRO A 137 16.00 -5.84 -2.97
CA PRO A 137 16.59 -5.77 -4.30
C PRO A 137 17.00 -7.17 -4.77
N LEU A 138 16.79 -7.44 -6.06
CA LEU A 138 17.21 -8.70 -6.68
C LEU A 138 18.73 -8.68 -6.90
N PRO A 139 19.40 -9.84 -6.93
CA PRO A 139 20.82 -9.91 -7.29
C PRO A 139 21.09 -9.19 -8.61
N GLY A 140 22.04 -8.24 -8.62
CA GLY A 140 22.39 -7.42 -9.78
C GLY A 140 21.53 -6.16 -10.00
N GLN A 141 20.50 -5.92 -9.17
CA GLN A 141 19.70 -4.68 -9.20
C GLN A 141 19.96 -3.74 -8.01
N GLU A 142 20.87 -4.08 -7.11
CA GLU A 142 21.26 -3.18 -6.02
C GLU A 142 22.00 -1.96 -6.60
N SER A 143 21.57 -0.74 -6.26
CA SER A 143 22.34 0.45 -6.59
C SER A 143 23.67 0.43 -5.81
N PRO A 144 24.77 0.98 -6.35
CA PRO A 144 26.04 1.05 -5.65
C PRO A 144 25.92 1.70 -4.26
N GLU A 145 25.00 2.66 -4.12
CA GLU A 145 24.68 3.35 -2.87
C GLU A 145 24.02 2.41 -1.85
N MET A 146 23.06 1.57 -2.28
CA MET A 146 22.45 0.58 -1.40
C MET A 146 23.44 -0.50 -0.97
N VAL A 147 24.30 -0.94 -1.89
CA VAL A 147 25.40 -1.87 -1.57
C VAL A 147 26.33 -1.23 -0.54
N ALA A 148 26.75 0.02 -0.76
CA ALA A 148 27.61 0.76 0.16
C ALA A 148 26.95 0.96 1.53
N ALA A 149 25.67 1.32 1.58
CA ALA A 149 24.92 1.46 2.82
C ALA A 149 24.84 0.13 3.59
N ARG A 150 24.57 -0.98 2.89
CA ARG A 150 24.49 -2.32 3.49
C ARG A 150 25.83 -2.80 4.02
N LEU A 151 26.93 -2.47 3.33
CA LEU A 151 28.29 -2.74 3.78
C LEU A 151 28.73 -1.80 4.93
N SER A 152 28.13 -0.61 5.03
CA SER A 152 28.45 0.39 6.06
C SER A 152 27.70 0.17 7.37
N VAL A 153 26.59 -0.57 7.37
CA VAL A 153 25.95 -1.02 8.62
C VAL A 153 26.87 -2.05 9.26
N LYS A 154 27.75 -1.57 10.15
CA LYS A 154 28.55 -2.42 11.04
C LYS A 154 27.56 -3.24 11.86
N MET A 155 27.33 -4.49 11.44
CA MET A 155 26.48 -5.43 12.16
C MET A 155 27.00 -5.45 13.61
N PRO A 156 26.15 -5.18 14.62
CA PRO A 156 26.59 -5.24 16.00
C PRO A 156 27.23 -6.61 16.21
N GLU A 157 28.49 -6.59 16.62
CA GLU A 157 29.29 -7.78 16.82
C GLU A 157 28.49 -8.70 17.74
N PRO A 158 28.18 -9.95 17.32
CA PRO A 158 27.42 -10.87 18.15
C PRO A 158 28.11 -10.91 19.51
N PRO A 159 27.37 -10.79 20.63
CA PRO A 159 27.97 -10.67 21.95
C PRO A 159 28.94 -11.82 22.11
N VAL A 160 30.23 -11.50 22.23
CA VAL A 160 31.28 -12.50 22.37
C VAL A 160 30.89 -13.33 23.59
N PRO A 161 30.66 -14.65 23.43
CA PRO A 161 30.29 -15.49 24.56
C PRO A 161 31.43 -15.40 25.57
N VAL A 162 31.16 -14.78 26.71
CA VAL A 162 32.14 -14.56 27.77
C VAL A 162 32.65 -15.95 28.20
N PRO A 163 33.91 -16.32 27.91
CA PRO A 163 34.44 -17.60 28.32
C PRO A 163 34.74 -17.49 29.82
N GLY A 164 33.88 -18.05 30.68
CA GLY A 164 34.18 -18.02 32.12
C GLY A 164 33.08 -18.36 33.12
N ALA A 165 31.83 -18.63 32.73
CA ALA A 165 30.82 -19.07 33.70
C ALA A 165 30.79 -20.61 33.83
N ALA A 166 31.94 -21.19 34.16
CA ALA A 166 31.98 -22.55 34.67
C ALA A 166 31.37 -22.54 36.08
N ARG A 167 30.28 -23.29 36.22
CA ARG A 167 29.63 -23.67 37.47
C ARG A 167 30.66 -24.02 38.54
N ASN A 168 30.61 -23.33 39.67
CA ASN A 168 30.95 -23.89 40.97
C ASN A 168 30.05 -23.23 42.02
N GLY A 169 29.13 -24.02 42.57
CA GLY A 169 28.43 -23.66 43.78
C GLY A 169 29.34 -23.87 44.98
N ALA A 170 29.43 -22.85 45.84
CA ALA A 170 29.58 -23.00 47.28
C ALA A 170 29.49 -21.60 47.94
N ASN A 171 28.71 -21.55 49.01
CA ASN A 171 28.55 -20.44 49.94
C ASN A 171 29.87 -19.75 50.33
N ALA A 172 29.88 -18.41 50.34
CA ALA A 172 30.36 -17.58 51.46
C ALA A 172 30.21 -16.10 51.11
N GLY A 173 29.58 -15.34 52.01
CA GLY A 173 29.30 -13.92 51.83
C GLY A 173 30.56 -13.06 51.79
N VAL A 174 30.50 -12.00 51.00
CA VAL A 174 31.35 -10.81 51.12
C VAL A 174 30.51 -9.60 50.75
N ASN A 175 30.35 -8.71 51.73
CA ASN A 175 29.80 -7.37 51.59
C ASN A 175 30.63 -6.58 50.56
N GLY A 176 30.05 -6.30 49.40
CA GLY A 176 30.58 -5.38 48.41
C GLY A 176 29.58 -4.24 48.19
N THR A 177 29.85 -3.10 48.80
CA THR A 177 29.08 -1.86 48.67
C THR A 177 29.02 -1.44 47.19
N PRO A 178 27.83 -1.33 46.58
CA PRO A 178 27.71 -0.86 45.20
C PRO A 178 28.02 0.64 45.14
N THR A 179 29.04 0.99 44.36
CA THR A 179 29.33 2.38 43.98
C THR A 179 28.15 2.91 43.14
N PRO A 180 27.45 3.99 43.55
CA PRO A 180 26.33 4.53 42.79
C PRO A 180 26.85 5.18 41.50
N VAL A 181 26.62 4.51 40.38
CA VAL A 181 26.85 5.08 39.05
C VAL A 181 25.77 6.12 38.78
N ALA A 182 26.19 7.31 38.36
CA ALA A 182 25.41 8.53 38.24
C ALA A 182 24.28 8.45 37.19
N ALA A 183 23.15 7.87 37.56
CA ALA A 183 21.90 7.85 36.77
C ALA A 183 21.23 9.24 36.61
N GLY A 184 21.74 10.29 37.26
CA GLY A 184 21.18 11.64 37.19
C GLY A 184 21.54 12.44 35.93
N ALA A 185 22.66 12.14 35.27
CA ALA A 185 23.16 12.98 34.17
C ALA A 185 22.39 12.81 32.85
N GLU A 186 21.74 11.66 32.64
CA GLU A 186 21.02 11.33 31.41
C GLU A 186 19.58 11.84 31.43
N SER A 187 18.92 11.76 32.59
CA SER A 187 17.59 12.37 32.83
C SER A 187 17.60 13.89 32.65
N GLU A 188 18.69 14.56 33.06
CA GLU A 188 18.88 16.01 32.89
C GLU A 188 19.02 16.41 31.41
N ARG A 189 19.65 15.55 30.58
CA ARG A 189 19.80 15.79 29.14
C ARG A 189 18.47 15.66 28.41
N LEU A 190 17.67 14.64 28.73
CA LEU A 190 16.33 14.44 28.14
C LEU A 190 15.38 15.60 28.47
N ARG A 191 15.36 16.07 29.72
CA ARG A 191 14.57 17.26 30.10
C ARG A 191 14.94 18.54 29.35
N ARG A 192 16.21 18.71 28.95
CA ARG A 192 16.62 19.86 28.12
C ARG A 192 16.17 19.74 26.67
N VAL A 193 16.08 18.53 26.13
CA VAL A 193 15.60 18.29 24.76
C VAL A 193 14.08 18.51 24.69
N GLU A 194 13.30 18.00 25.64
CA GLU A 194 11.85 18.19 25.67
C GLU A 194 11.46 19.68 25.75
N LYS A 195 12.15 20.47 26.59
CA LYS A 195 11.91 21.93 26.67
C LYS A 195 12.18 22.65 25.34
N ARG A 196 13.13 22.19 24.53
CA ARG A 196 13.41 22.76 23.20
C ARG A 196 12.33 22.39 22.18
N VAL A 197 11.83 21.17 22.23
CA VAL A 197 10.78 20.69 21.31
C VAL A 197 9.46 21.42 21.56
N VAL A 198 9.09 21.66 22.83
CA VAL A 198 7.88 22.41 23.18
C VAL A 198 7.98 23.88 22.74
N GLY A 199 9.15 24.50 22.88
CA GLY A 199 9.39 25.87 22.39
C GLY A 199 9.28 26.01 20.87
N LEU A 200 9.82 25.05 20.11
CA LEU A 200 9.72 25.04 18.65
C LEU A 200 8.28 24.86 18.17
N ARG A 201 7.49 24.01 18.84
CA ARG A 201 6.07 23.83 18.52
C ARG A 201 5.26 25.11 18.74
N SER A 202 5.48 25.83 19.85
CA SER A 202 4.75 27.09 20.09
C SER A 202 5.13 28.18 19.08
N GLN A 203 6.40 28.25 18.66
CA GLN A 203 6.86 29.17 17.62
C GLN A 203 6.23 28.87 16.25
N LEU A 204 6.13 27.60 15.87
CA LEU A 204 5.48 27.19 14.62
C LEU A 204 3.99 27.53 14.62
N VAL A 205 3.28 27.25 15.72
CA VAL A 205 1.85 27.59 15.85
C VAL A 205 1.65 29.11 15.81
N GLY A 206 2.50 29.89 16.50
CA GLY A 206 2.44 31.35 16.46
C GLY A 206 2.67 31.93 15.07
N SER A 207 3.66 31.40 14.33
CA SER A 207 3.95 31.80 12.95
C SER A 207 2.79 31.47 11.99
N LEU A 208 2.18 30.30 12.16
CA LEU A 208 1.08 29.86 11.30
C LEU A 208 -0.19 30.71 11.52
N CYS A 209 -0.50 31.03 12.78
CA CYS A 209 -1.58 31.98 13.11
C CYS A 209 -1.33 33.38 12.54
N ALA A 210 -0.11 33.90 12.64
CA ALA A 210 0.24 35.21 12.07
C ALA A 210 0.05 35.26 10.55
N ASN A 211 0.46 34.20 9.84
CA ASN A 211 0.27 34.10 8.38
C ASN A 211 -1.20 34.02 7.97
N ILE A 212 -2.05 33.32 8.74
CA ILE A 212 -3.49 33.25 8.48
C ILE A 212 -4.14 34.64 8.64
N VAL A 213 -3.79 35.38 9.70
CA VAL A 213 -4.32 36.73 9.92
C VAL A 213 -3.89 37.68 8.80
N LEU A 214 -2.62 37.59 8.36
CA LEU A 214 -2.11 38.40 7.25
C LEU A 214 -2.83 38.09 5.93
N ALA A 215 -3.08 36.82 5.63
CA ALA A 215 -3.82 36.40 4.44
C ALA A 215 -5.27 36.91 4.47
N ALA A 216 -5.95 36.81 5.62
CA ALA A 216 -7.30 37.33 5.79
C ALA A 216 -7.36 38.86 5.59
N ALA A 217 -6.39 39.60 6.14
CA ALA A 217 -6.30 41.05 5.97
C ALA A 217 -6.08 41.45 4.49
N MET A 218 -5.26 40.69 3.75
CA MET A 218 -5.07 40.89 2.31
C MET A 218 -6.36 40.68 1.51
N VAL A 219 -7.12 39.63 1.80
CA VAL A 219 -8.40 39.37 1.12
C VAL A 219 -9.39 40.53 1.34
N VAL A 220 -9.50 41.02 2.59
CA VAL A 220 -10.34 42.18 2.92
C VAL A 220 -9.87 43.43 2.17
N ALA A 221 -8.57 43.72 2.14
CA ALA A 221 -8.03 44.88 1.43
C ALA A 221 -8.31 44.82 -0.08
N VAL A 222 -8.14 43.66 -0.71
CA VAL A 222 -8.44 43.45 -2.14
C VAL A 222 -9.94 43.62 -2.40
N THR A 223 -10.79 43.09 -1.52
CA THR A 223 -12.24 43.23 -1.67
C THR A 223 -12.67 44.69 -1.55
N LEU A 224 -12.13 45.44 -0.57
CA LEU A 224 -12.41 46.87 -0.42
C LEU A 224 -11.92 47.71 -1.60
N LEU A 225 -10.79 47.35 -2.21
CA LEU A 225 -10.30 48.00 -3.43
C LEU A 225 -11.17 47.69 -4.65
N ALA A 226 -11.66 46.45 -4.78
CA ALA A 226 -12.55 46.03 -5.86
C ALA A 226 -13.95 46.63 -5.75
N THR A 227 -14.45 46.86 -4.53
CA THR A 227 -15.77 47.46 -4.29
C THR A 227 -15.77 48.98 -4.27
N ARG A 228 -14.62 49.65 -4.50
CA ARG A 228 -14.64 51.11 -4.67
C ARG A 228 -15.46 51.43 -5.93
N PRO A 229 -16.60 52.12 -5.81
CA PRO A 229 -17.37 52.52 -6.98
C PRO A 229 -16.50 53.42 -7.84
N ASN A 230 -16.23 52.96 -9.07
CA ASN A 230 -15.62 53.79 -10.11
C ASN A 230 -16.66 54.85 -10.51
N ASP A 231 -16.68 55.96 -9.79
CA ASP A 231 -17.39 57.17 -10.19
C ASP A 231 -16.62 57.84 -11.33
N ALA A 232 -16.62 57.21 -12.50
CA ALA A 232 -16.24 57.83 -13.75
C ALA A 232 -17.30 57.45 -14.80
N PRO A 233 -18.14 58.40 -15.24
CA PRO A 233 -19.10 58.13 -16.31
C PRO A 233 -18.33 57.93 -17.62
N ILE A 234 -18.16 56.67 -18.00
CA ILE A 234 -17.67 56.30 -19.34
C ILE A 234 -18.85 56.47 -20.30
N ALA A 235 -18.80 57.53 -21.11
CA ALA A 235 -19.71 57.73 -22.23
C ALA A 235 -19.62 56.51 -23.17
N MET A 236 -20.72 55.76 -23.26
CA MET A 236 -20.81 54.61 -24.15
C MET A 236 -20.86 55.06 -25.60
N HIS A 237 -19.85 54.68 -26.37
CA HIS A 237 -19.88 54.74 -27.83
C HIS A 237 -20.50 53.44 -28.34
N GLU A 238 -21.66 53.59 -28.98
CA GLU A 238 -22.46 52.53 -29.59
C GLU A 238 -21.69 51.87 -30.76
N PRO A 239 -21.52 50.52 -30.78
CA PRO A 239 -20.92 49.85 -31.93
C PRO A 239 -21.98 49.60 -33.03
N PRO A 240 -21.62 49.74 -34.32
CA PRO A 240 -22.56 49.57 -35.41
C PRO A 240 -22.98 48.11 -35.60
N VAL A 241 -24.28 47.94 -35.76
CA VAL A 241 -25.00 46.73 -36.17
C VAL A 241 -24.39 46.17 -37.46
N ARG A 242 -24.03 44.88 -37.45
CA ARG A 242 -23.70 44.10 -38.65
C ARG A 242 -24.88 43.21 -39.02
N ASP A 243 -25.35 43.37 -40.25
CA ASP A 243 -26.39 42.57 -40.89
C ASP A 243 -26.00 41.08 -41.01
N PRO A 244 -26.98 40.15 -40.94
CA PRO A 244 -26.77 38.75 -41.25
C PRO A 244 -26.91 38.52 -42.76
N LEU A 245 -25.78 38.38 -43.47
CA LEU A 245 -25.78 37.86 -44.84
C LEU A 245 -25.87 36.32 -44.83
N TYR A 246 -27.03 35.87 -45.28
CA TYR A 246 -27.35 34.54 -45.78
C TYR A 246 -26.41 34.12 -46.93
N VAL A 247 -25.76 32.96 -46.82
CA VAL A 247 -25.17 32.21 -47.95
C VAL A 247 -25.49 30.73 -47.75
N GLY A 248 -26.17 30.14 -48.74
CA GLY A 248 -26.71 28.79 -48.73
C GLY A 248 -25.69 27.66 -49.00
N PRO A 249 -26.20 26.43 -49.24
CA PRO A 249 -25.37 25.22 -49.36
C PRO A 249 -24.78 25.07 -50.77
N GLY A 250 -23.46 25.01 -50.84
CA GLY A 250 -22.70 24.73 -52.06
C GLY A 250 -22.48 23.23 -52.27
N THR A 251 -22.83 22.79 -53.46
CA THR A 251 -22.65 21.48 -54.07
C THR A 251 -21.18 21.13 -54.40
N LEU A 252 -20.95 19.82 -54.56
CA LEU A 252 -19.79 19.00 -55.01
C LEU A 252 -18.82 19.61 -56.05
N PRO A 253 -17.58 19.06 -56.15
CA PRO A 253 -17.25 18.06 -57.20
C PRO A 253 -16.39 16.89 -56.64
N ASP A 254 -16.64 15.60 -56.89
CA ASP A 254 -16.41 14.78 -58.10
C ASP A 254 -15.12 15.10 -58.88
N ASP A 255 -14.12 14.21 -58.78
CA ASP A 255 -13.05 13.92 -59.76
C ASP A 255 -12.02 12.96 -59.09
N THR A 256 -12.06 11.66 -59.42
CA THR A 256 -11.30 10.93 -60.47
C THR A 256 -9.94 10.36 -60.02
N VAL A 257 -9.90 9.02 -60.07
CA VAL A 257 -8.86 8.14 -60.64
C VAL A 257 -7.41 8.28 -60.12
N ASP A 258 -6.90 7.22 -59.46
CA ASP A 258 -5.70 6.51 -59.94
C ASP A 258 -5.41 5.18 -59.19
N THR A 259 -5.58 4.10 -59.94
CA THR A 259 -4.58 3.05 -60.22
C THR A 259 -4.04 2.13 -59.11
N LEU A 260 -4.50 0.86 -59.22
CA LEU A 260 -3.92 -0.39 -58.69
C LEU A 260 -2.42 -0.57 -59.05
N PRO A 261 -1.70 -1.44 -58.32
CA PRO A 261 -1.36 -2.68 -59.00
C PRO A 261 -1.68 -3.95 -58.20
N ASP A 262 -2.32 -4.82 -58.96
CA ASP A 262 -2.33 -6.27 -58.97
C ASP A 262 -0.98 -6.91 -58.57
N GLN A 263 -1.00 -7.81 -57.58
CA GLN A 263 -0.12 -8.98 -57.52
C GLN A 263 -0.90 -10.17 -56.96
N SER A 264 -1.41 -10.96 -57.90
CA SER A 264 -1.67 -12.39 -57.80
C SER A 264 -0.45 -13.16 -57.28
N GLY A 265 -0.66 -13.99 -56.26
CA GLY A 265 0.29 -14.98 -55.77
C GLY A 265 -0.49 -16.11 -55.09
N THR A 266 -1.04 -16.99 -55.91
CA THR A 266 -1.56 -18.30 -55.54
C THR A 266 -0.43 -19.17 -55.00
N ASP A 267 -0.61 -19.77 -53.83
CA ASP A 267 -0.06 -21.11 -53.57
C ASP A 267 -0.98 -21.86 -52.60
N ASP A 268 -1.48 -22.95 -53.15
CA ASP A 268 -2.29 -24.00 -52.54
C ASP A 268 -1.58 -24.67 -51.36
N LEU A 269 -2.27 -24.81 -50.22
CA LEU A 269 -2.03 -25.92 -49.29
C LEU A 269 -3.35 -26.37 -48.63
N GLU A 270 -3.80 -27.52 -49.09
CA GLU A 270 -4.61 -28.59 -48.51
C GLU A 270 -5.36 -28.37 -47.17
N PRO A 271 -6.65 -28.75 -47.10
CA PRO A 271 -7.37 -28.96 -45.85
C PRO A 271 -7.14 -30.40 -45.34
N ALA A 272 -6.34 -30.56 -44.29
CA ALA A 272 -6.26 -31.82 -43.55
C ALA A 272 -7.46 -31.96 -42.58
N GLU A 273 -8.38 -32.83 -42.98
CA GLU A 273 -9.01 -33.88 -42.18
C GLU A 273 -9.46 -33.52 -40.76
N SER A 274 -10.77 -33.30 -40.67
CA SER A 274 -11.60 -33.48 -39.49
C SER A 274 -11.52 -34.92 -38.95
N GLU A 275 -10.81 -35.11 -37.84
CA GLU A 275 -10.91 -36.33 -37.03
C GLU A 275 -12.07 -36.20 -36.03
N GLU A 276 -13.07 -37.04 -36.27
CA GLU A 276 -14.26 -37.28 -35.48
C GLU A 276 -13.88 -38.08 -34.22
N VAL A 277 -13.70 -37.40 -33.09
CA VAL A 277 -13.47 -38.05 -31.79
C VAL A 277 -14.81 -38.30 -31.10
N ALA A 278 -15.16 -39.57 -31.01
CA ALA A 278 -16.33 -40.11 -30.33
C ALA A 278 -16.43 -39.69 -28.84
N PRO A 279 -17.65 -39.57 -28.28
CA PRO A 279 -17.84 -39.30 -26.86
C PRO A 279 -17.58 -40.58 -26.03
N VAL A 280 -16.46 -40.62 -25.31
CA VAL A 280 -16.24 -41.61 -24.25
C VAL A 280 -17.00 -41.16 -23.01
N THR A 281 -18.15 -41.78 -22.78
CA THR A 281 -18.92 -41.66 -21.55
C THR A 281 -18.32 -42.58 -20.48
N ASP A 282 -17.34 -42.09 -19.72
CA ASP A 282 -16.94 -42.73 -18.47
C ASP A 282 -17.75 -42.16 -17.32
N ALA A 283 -18.75 -42.94 -16.92
CA ALA A 283 -19.52 -42.75 -15.70
C ALA A 283 -18.60 -42.82 -14.48
N VAL A 284 -18.40 -41.70 -13.82
CA VAL A 284 -17.84 -41.64 -12.46
C VAL A 284 -18.88 -42.20 -11.50
N PRO A 285 -18.60 -43.26 -10.72
CA PRO A 285 -19.52 -43.72 -9.70
C PRO A 285 -19.61 -42.69 -8.58
N THR A 286 -20.82 -42.20 -8.35
CA THR A 286 -21.19 -41.36 -7.21
C THR A 286 -21.06 -42.20 -5.94
N PRO A 287 -20.25 -41.81 -4.94
CA PRO A 287 -20.27 -42.47 -3.64
C PRO A 287 -21.55 -42.11 -2.89
N ASP A 288 -22.23 -43.17 -2.46
CA ASP A 288 -23.41 -43.24 -1.61
C ASP A 288 -23.27 -42.39 -0.32
N PRO A 289 -24.19 -41.46 0.01
CA PRO A 289 -24.18 -40.73 1.28
C PRO A 289 -24.76 -41.62 2.40
N GLY A 290 -24.01 -42.66 2.75
CA GLY A 290 -24.30 -43.53 3.90
C GLY A 290 -23.82 -42.90 5.20
N LYS A 291 -24.77 -42.40 5.99
CA LYS A 291 -24.77 -42.27 7.47
C LYS A 291 -23.41 -42.39 8.16
N ALA A 292 -22.81 -41.25 8.51
CA ALA A 292 -21.82 -41.18 9.57
C ALA A 292 -22.50 -40.71 10.87
N ASP A 293 -22.47 -41.57 11.88
CA ASP A 293 -22.93 -41.29 13.24
C ASP A 293 -22.14 -40.13 13.87
N PRO A 294 -22.78 -39.24 14.65
CA PRO A 294 -22.08 -38.19 15.38
C PRO A 294 -21.43 -38.80 16.62
N LEU A 295 -20.18 -39.24 16.50
CA LEU A 295 -19.34 -39.53 17.65
C LEU A 295 -18.90 -38.18 18.27
N GLN A 296 -19.69 -37.69 19.22
CA GLN A 296 -19.33 -36.58 20.11
C GLN A 296 -18.22 -37.05 21.06
N ASP A 297 -16.97 -36.89 20.66
CA ASP A 297 -15.83 -36.87 21.58
C ASP A 297 -15.76 -35.48 22.22
N ALA A 298 -16.53 -35.29 23.28
CA ALA A 298 -16.38 -34.15 24.19
C ALA A 298 -15.11 -34.37 25.02
N THR A 299 -13.97 -34.03 24.44
CA THR A 299 -12.73 -33.83 25.21
C THR A 299 -12.96 -32.60 26.10
N PRO A 300 -12.93 -32.72 27.45
CA PRO A 300 -13.07 -31.57 28.31
C PRO A 300 -11.91 -30.61 28.00
N ALA A 301 -12.25 -29.37 27.63
CA ALA A 301 -11.28 -28.30 27.43
C ALA A 301 -10.39 -28.24 28.67
N ALA A 302 -9.09 -28.45 28.48
CA ALA A 302 -8.12 -28.27 29.54
C ALA A 302 -8.32 -26.86 30.11
N PRO A 303 -8.29 -26.67 31.45
CA PRO A 303 -8.43 -25.34 32.02
C PRO A 303 -7.38 -24.45 31.38
N ASP A 304 -7.80 -23.35 30.78
CA ASP A 304 -6.92 -22.32 30.23
C ASP A 304 -5.93 -21.96 31.33
N ARG A 305 -4.70 -22.46 31.21
CA ARG A 305 -3.60 -22.06 32.07
C ARG A 305 -3.27 -20.64 31.66
N GLU A 306 -3.90 -19.70 32.36
CA GLU A 306 -3.63 -18.28 32.22
C GLU A 306 -2.13 -18.08 32.42
N LEU A 307 -1.43 -17.82 31.32
CA LEU A 307 0.01 -17.61 31.32
C LEU A 307 0.29 -16.33 32.09
N ASP A 308 1.03 -16.45 33.18
CA ASP A 308 1.46 -15.31 33.99
C ASP A 308 2.56 -14.55 33.26
N ILE A 309 2.18 -13.44 32.62
CA ILE A 309 3.12 -12.61 31.86
C ILE A 309 4.19 -11.96 32.74
N THR A 310 3.99 -11.89 34.05
CA THR A 310 4.98 -11.31 34.98
C THR A 310 6.26 -12.14 35.06
N LEU A 311 6.21 -13.40 34.64
CA LEU A 311 7.35 -14.31 34.57
C LEU A 311 8.10 -14.25 33.23
N MET A 312 7.61 -13.49 32.26
CA MET A 312 8.18 -13.38 30.92
C MET A 312 9.17 -12.21 30.82
N SER A 313 10.07 -12.25 29.84
CA SER A 313 10.81 -11.06 29.45
C SER A 313 9.85 -10.03 28.84
N TRP A 314 10.16 -8.73 28.94
CA TRP A 314 9.30 -7.69 28.37
C TRP A 314 9.01 -7.92 26.88
N THR A 315 10.02 -8.30 26.09
CA THR A 315 9.87 -8.55 24.65
C THR A 315 8.87 -9.67 24.36
N ASP A 316 8.91 -10.76 25.15
CA ASP A 316 8.00 -11.89 24.98
C ASP A 316 6.60 -11.55 25.49
N ALA A 317 6.51 -10.81 26.61
CA ALA A 317 5.25 -10.31 27.15
C ALA A 317 4.56 -9.35 26.15
N GLU A 318 5.31 -8.45 25.52
CA GLU A 318 4.79 -7.53 24.50
C GLU A 318 4.26 -8.29 23.28
N ALA A 319 5.06 -9.23 22.74
CA ALA A 319 4.64 -10.02 21.58
C ALA A 319 3.39 -10.85 21.89
N TRP A 320 3.33 -11.44 23.09
CA TRP A 320 2.17 -12.19 23.54
C TRP A 320 0.94 -11.28 23.67
N LEU A 321 1.07 -10.13 24.34
CA LEU A 321 -0.01 -9.15 24.52
C LEU A 321 -0.56 -8.68 23.16
N ARG A 322 0.30 -8.32 22.21
CA ARG A 322 -0.12 -7.91 20.86
C ARG A 322 -0.84 -9.02 20.08
N SER A 323 -0.57 -10.29 20.38
CA SER A 323 -1.24 -11.42 19.73
C SER A 323 -2.62 -11.72 20.32
N GLN A 324 -2.85 -11.37 21.59
CA GLN A 324 -4.08 -11.70 22.32
C GLN A 324 -5.09 -10.55 22.34
N ILE A 325 -4.61 -9.30 22.24
CA ILE A 325 -5.47 -8.12 22.37
C ILE A 325 -5.95 -7.64 21.00
N ASP A 326 -7.25 -7.81 20.74
CA ASP A 326 -7.96 -7.15 19.63
C ASP A 326 -8.13 -5.65 19.92
N GLU A 327 -7.49 -4.79 19.13
CA GLU A 327 -7.54 -3.32 19.25
C GLU A 327 -8.87 -2.70 18.75
N SER A 328 -9.79 -3.50 18.24
CA SER A 328 -11.15 -3.09 17.89
C SER A 328 -12.17 -3.34 19.01
N ASP A 329 -11.81 -4.13 20.02
CA ASP A 329 -12.66 -4.43 21.18
C ASP A 329 -12.16 -3.74 22.45
N ALA A 330 -13.01 -2.87 23.02
CA ALA A 330 -12.72 -2.14 24.24
C ALA A 330 -12.55 -3.06 25.47
N THR A 331 -13.19 -4.23 25.49
CA THR A 331 -13.07 -5.20 26.59
C THR A 331 -11.70 -5.87 26.56
N SER A 332 -11.28 -6.31 25.38
CA SER A 332 -9.94 -6.80 25.11
C SER A 332 -8.86 -5.78 25.51
N ILE A 333 -8.95 -4.53 25.06
CA ILE A 333 -7.99 -3.48 25.43
C ILE A 333 -7.93 -3.28 26.96
N ARG A 334 -9.08 -3.25 27.65
CA ARG A 334 -9.14 -3.14 29.12
C ARG A 334 -8.44 -4.31 29.82
N ARG A 335 -8.61 -5.53 29.32
CA ARG A 335 -7.90 -6.72 29.82
C ARG A 335 -6.39 -6.54 29.66
N GLY A 336 -5.93 -6.13 28.47
CA GLY A 336 -4.52 -5.87 28.20
C GLY A 336 -3.91 -4.80 29.12
N LEU A 337 -4.64 -3.71 29.39
CA LEU A 337 -4.23 -2.67 30.34
C LEU A 337 -4.09 -3.19 31.78
N GLY A 338 -5.00 -4.09 32.22
CA GLY A 338 -4.90 -4.76 33.51
C GLY A 338 -3.60 -5.58 33.61
N MET A 339 -3.31 -6.39 32.60
CA MET A 339 -2.09 -7.20 32.56
C MET A 339 -0.81 -6.34 32.55
N LEU A 340 -0.80 -5.20 31.83
CA LEU A 340 0.32 -4.25 31.88
C LEU A 340 0.51 -3.61 33.26
N SER A 341 -0.56 -3.43 34.03
CA SER A 341 -0.49 -2.94 35.42
C SER A 341 0.10 -3.99 36.36
N ASP A 342 -0.27 -5.25 36.18
CA ASP A 342 0.29 -6.37 36.95
C ASP A 342 1.78 -6.54 36.65
N TYR A 343 2.17 -6.46 35.37
CA TYR A 343 3.59 -6.51 34.96
C TYR A 343 4.39 -5.34 35.53
N GLU A 344 3.86 -4.11 35.51
CA GLU A 344 4.52 -2.94 36.11
C GLU A 344 4.76 -3.13 37.60
N THR A 345 3.76 -3.68 38.31
CA THR A 345 3.86 -3.92 39.76
C THR A 345 4.93 -4.96 40.09
N ALA A 346 5.06 -6.00 39.26
CA ALA A 346 6.01 -7.09 39.48
C ALA A 346 7.45 -6.73 39.08
N ASN A 347 7.64 -6.10 37.92
CA ASN A 347 8.96 -5.97 37.28
C ASN A 347 9.38 -4.52 37.00
N GLY A 348 8.46 -3.56 37.12
CA GLY A 348 8.62 -2.23 36.54
C GLY A 348 8.40 -2.25 35.02
N LEU A 349 7.74 -1.22 34.50
CA LEU A 349 7.44 -1.13 33.08
C LEU A 349 8.56 -0.39 32.33
N PRO A 350 9.16 -0.97 31.28
CA PRO A 350 10.13 -0.26 30.45
C PRO A 350 9.45 0.83 29.62
N GLU A 351 10.24 1.70 28.98
CA GLU A 351 9.72 2.84 28.22
C GLU A 351 8.77 2.42 27.10
N GLU A 352 9.10 1.33 26.40
CA GLU A 352 8.26 0.73 25.36
C GLU A 352 6.89 0.30 25.91
N GLY A 353 6.86 -0.22 27.13
CA GLY A 353 5.61 -0.60 27.80
C GLY A 353 4.77 0.60 28.23
N VAL A 354 5.41 1.69 28.67
CA VAL A 354 4.72 2.96 28.94
C VAL A 354 4.11 3.53 27.65
N GLN A 355 4.83 3.42 26.52
CA GLN A 355 4.31 3.84 25.21
C GLN A 355 3.12 2.98 24.77
N LEU A 356 3.20 1.66 24.92
CA LEU A 356 2.11 0.73 24.59
C LEU A 356 0.85 1.02 25.43
N ARG A 357 1.01 1.23 26.75
CA ARG A 357 -0.09 1.63 27.64
C ARG A 357 -0.80 2.88 27.14
N ARG A 358 -0.04 3.94 26.83
CA ARG A 358 -0.60 5.21 26.33
C ARG A 358 -1.33 5.03 24.99
N ALA A 359 -0.78 4.20 24.09
CA ALA A 359 -1.43 3.90 22.80
C ALA A 359 -2.79 3.22 23.01
N TRP A 360 -2.87 2.28 23.93
CA TRP A 360 -4.11 1.57 24.26
C TRP A 360 -5.12 2.44 25.03
N GLU A 361 -4.68 3.29 25.96
CA GLU A 361 -5.54 4.28 26.61
C GLU A 361 -6.15 5.25 25.58
N PHE A 362 -5.34 5.75 24.64
CA PHE A 362 -5.82 6.61 23.57
C PHE A 362 -6.81 5.89 22.64
N ARG A 363 -6.54 4.62 22.30
CA ARG A 363 -7.44 3.80 21.48
C ARG A 363 -8.77 3.57 22.17
N LEU A 364 -8.75 3.31 23.48
CA LEU A 364 -9.96 3.13 24.29
C LEU A 364 -10.81 4.41 24.30
N GLU A 365 -10.19 5.58 24.40
CA GLU A 365 -10.90 6.87 24.30
C GLU A 365 -11.48 7.10 22.90
N GLN A 366 -10.78 6.69 21.83
CA GLN A 366 -11.34 6.75 20.47
C GLN A 366 -12.58 5.87 20.31
N LEU A 367 -12.57 4.65 20.84
CA LEU A 367 -13.73 3.74 20.79
C LEU A 367 -14.92 4.32 21.56
N ARG A 368 -14.65 4.93 22.73
CA ARG A 368 -15.66 5.63 23.53
C ARG A 368 -16.31 6.78 22.76
N LEU A 369 -15.52 7.60 22.06
CA LEU A 369 -16.03 8.71 21.24
C LEU A 369 -16.88 8.23 20.05
N GLN A 370 -16.67 6.99 19.60
CA GLN A 370 -17.47 6.35 18.55
C GLN A 370 -18.79 5.75 19.07
N GLY A 371 -19.06 5.83 20.38
CA GLY A 371 -20.25 5.24 21.00
C GLY A 371 -20.17 3.71 21.12
N LEU A 372 -18.98 3.13 20.99
CA LEU A 372 -18.74 1.71 21.26
C LEU A 372 -18.51 1.52 22.78
N PRO A 373 -19.14 0.50 23.40
CA PRO A 373 -19.15 0.30 24.86
C PRO A 373 -17.82 -0.17 25.47
#